data_AF-A0A828U350-F1
#
_entry.id   AF-A0A828U350-F1
#
_cell.length_a   1.000
_cell.length_b   1.000
_cell.length_c   1.000
_cell.angle_alpha   90.00
_cell.angle_beta   90.00
_cell.angle_gamma   90.00
#
_symmetry.space_group_name_H-M   'P 1'
#
loop_
_entity.id
_entity.type
_entity.pdbx_description
1 polymer ?
#
loop_
_entity_poly.entity_id
_entity_poly.type
_entity_poly.pdbx_seq_one_letter_code
_entity_poly.pdbx_strand_id
1 'polypeptide(L)'
;MKLEASLKYFSPQGMYIGDDVKGTSPERLTGTDVMAAIGTTSNRERFGLAAFFGKAGISKTDEQMAVQALARHAMEIAPKNVRKAAGGEFGWCMLVLAQFAFAEYSRSADTSVTCHSCSGTGLTPRKQVIRKVSYPWGKAPYWASRSRAVRPSDWEKWTEVTEVVPVVCDVCKGKGVISARCRCGGKGEVLDRKATSERGVPVFKICERCSGNGFSTVPSTTVYKVVLKRIPELHVRTWTRNWKPFLDSLVDICHQEERKADIAFQNVTSFGDDVN
;
A
#
# COMPACT_ATOMS: atom_id res chain seq x y z
N MET A 1 14.98 5.33 24.84
CA MET A 1 14.61 4.20 23.95
C MET A 1 13.95 4.73 22.68
N LYS A 2 14.27 4.22 21.46
CA LYS A 2 13.59 4.65 20.22
C LYS A 2 12.11 4.21 20.18
N LEU A 3 11.23 5.00 19.59
CA LEU A 3 9.81 4.70 19.47
C LEU A 3 9.55 3.39 18.70
N GLU A 4 10.35 3.09 17.68
CA GLU A 4 10.26 1.82 16.93
C GLU A 4 10.42 0.57 17.81
N ALA A 5 11.23 0.65 18.87
CA ALA A 5 11.42 -0.46 19.78
C ALA A 5 10.16 -0.76 20.62
N SER A 6 9.24 0.21 20.76
CA SER A 6 7.99 0.03 21.49
C SER A 6 7.07 -0.99 20.83
N LEU A 7 7.20 -1.19 19.50
CA LEU A 7 6.39 -2.15 18.74
C LEU A 7 6.51 -3.59 19.28
N LYS A 8 7.66 -3.94 19.87
CA LYS A 8 7.89 -5.26 20.47
C LYS A 8 6.93 -5.56 21.62
N TYR A 9 6.41 -4.53 22.31
CA TYR A 9 5.52 -4.68 23.45
C TYR A 9 4.05 -4.89 23.04
N PHE A 10 3.72 -4.73 21.76
CA PHE A 10 2.39 -5.06 21.21
C PHE A 10 2.30 -6.51 20.72
N SER A 11 3.42 -7.23 20.67
CA SER A 11 3.46 -8.66 20.34
C SER A 11 3.45 -9.49 21.62
N PRO A 12 2.81 -10.68 21.63
CA PRO A 12 2.85 -11.57 22.77
C PRO A 12 4.31 -11.94 23.07
N GLN A 13 4.77 -11.67 24.29
CA GLN A 13 6.10 -12.05 24.72
C GLN A 13 6.11 -13.55 25.02
N GLY A 14 6.97 -14.29 24.33
CA GLY A 14 7.17 -15.71 24.60
C GLY A 14 7.65 -15.94 26.02
N MET A 15 7.35 -17.11 26.58
CA MET A 15 7.89 -17.51 27.87
C MET A 15 9.41 -17.62 27.75
N TYR A 16 10.13 -16.81 28.54
CA TYR A 16 11.57 -16.89 28.64
C TYR A 16 11.93 -18.12 29.47
N ILE A 17 12.49 -19.15 28.84
CA ILE A 17 12.97 -20.37 29.50
C ILE A 17 14.50 -20.32 29.49
N GLY A 18 15.09 -19.88 30.60
CA GLY A 18 16.52 -19.78 30.82
C GLY A 18 16.82 -19.57 32.30
N ASP A 19 18.02 -19.94 32.73
CA ASP A 19 18.52 -19.75 34.11
C ASP A 19 19.15 -18.36 34.32
N ASP A 20 19.14 -17.51 33.28
CA ASP A 20 19.55 -16.12 33.37
C ASP A 20 18.56 -15.35 34.26
N VAL A 21 19.08 -14.81 35.35
CA VAL A 21 18.33 -13.90 36.21
C VAL A 21 18.02 -12.64 35.40
N LYS A 22 16.73 -12.35 35.22
CA LYS A 22 16.27 -11.07 34.67
C LYS A 22 16.96 -9.93 35.45
N GLY A 23 17.80 -9.15 34.78
CA GLY A 23 18.55 -8.06 35.42
C GLY A 23 17.63 -7.20 36.27
N THR A 24 17.99 -7.07 37.55
CA THR A 24 17.27 -6.34 38.61
C THR A 24 17.65 -4.86 38.67
N SER A 25 18.36 -4.35 37.66
CA SER A 25 18.74 -2.94 37.62
C SER A 25 17.50 -2.06 37.67
N PRO A 26 17.44 -1.06 38.59
CA PRO A 26 16.34 -0.12 38.67
C PRO A 26 16.22 0.75 37.41
N GLU A 27 17.28 0.86 36.61
CA GLU A 27 17.32 1.59 35.34
C GLU A 27 16.72 0.79 34.17
N ARG A 28 16.28 -0.45 34.38
CA ARG A 28 15.72 -1.28 33.31
C ARG A 28 14.29 -0.88 33.00
N LEU A 29 14.08 -0.33 31.80
CA LEU A 29 12.73 -0.12 31.25
C LEU A 29 11.91 -1.42 31.25
N THR A 30 10.77 -1.39 31.94
CA THR A 30 9.77 -2.46 31.95
C THR A 30 8.68 -2.21 30.92
N GLY A 31 7.85 -3.22 30.65
CA GLY A 31 6.68 -3.04 29.78
C GLY A 31 5.73 -1.96 30.30
N THR A 32 5.61 -1.80 31.62
CA THR A 32 4.81 -0.75 32.25
C THR A 32 5.37 0.64 31.96
N ASP A 33 6.69 0.81 32.06
CA ASP A 33 7.35 2.09 31.76
C ASP A 33 7.18 2.48 30.29
N VAL A 34 7.24 1.51 29.38
CA VAL A 34 6.97 1.72 27.96
C VAL A 34 5.53 2.14 27.73
N MET A 35 4.55 1.50 28.40
CA MET A 35 3.14 1.89 28.28
C MET A 35 2.87 3.28 28.88
N ALA A 36 3.51 3.61 30.00
CA ALA A 36 3.44 4.95 30.60
C ALA A 36 4.06 6.00 29.67
N ALA A 37 5.19 5.69 29.03
CA ALA A 37 5.82 6.54 28.04
C ALA A 37 4.93 6.76 26.82
N ILE A 38 4.29 5.70 26.30
CA ILE A 38 3.30 5.81 25.20
C ILE A 38 2.14 6.72 25.62
N GLY A 39 1.60 6.54 26.82
CA GLY A 39 0.52 7.39 27.34
C GLY A 39 0.94 8.86 27.45
N THR A 40 2.15 9.11 27.95
CA THR A 40 2.71 10.46 28.08
C THR A 40 2.94 11.11 26.71
N THR A 41 3.51 10.37 25.76
CA THR A 41 3.72 10.83 24.39
C THR A 41 2.39 11.07 23.68
N SER A 42 1.36 10.26 23.92
CA SER A 42 0.02 10.45 23.35
C SER A 42 -0.61 11.78 23.77
N ASN A 43 -0.34 12.23 25.00
CA ASN A 43 -0.82 13.51 25.50
C ASN A 43 -0.09 14.71 24.88
N ARG A 44 1.22 14.58 24.61
CA ARG A 44 2.05 15.66 24.05
C ARG A 44 1.99 15.73 22.52
N GLU A 45 2.20 14.59 21.86
CA GLU A 45 2.41 14.45 20.42
C GLU A 45 1.40 13.46 19.82
N ARG A 46 0.11 13.70 20.07
CA ARG A 46 -0.99 12.79 19.71
C ARG A 46 -1.01 12.42 18.23
N PHE A 47 -0.80 13.42 17.36
CA PHE A 47 -0.85 13.21 15.91
C PHE A 47 0.30 12.32 15.43
N GLY A 48 1.53 12.65 15.81
CA GLY A 48 2.72 11.87 15.45
C GLY A 48 2.66 10.43 15.94
N LEU A 49 2.20 10.23 17.19
CA LEU A 49 2.06 8.89 17.75
C LEU A 49 0.97 8.08 17.04
N ALA A 50 -0.18 8.69 16.76
CA ALA A 50 -1.25 8.05 15.99
C ALA A 50 -0.78 7.70 14.57
N ALA A 51 -0.01 8.59 13.93
CA ALA A 51 0.54 8.34 12.61
C ALA A 51 1.54 7.17 12.62
N PHE A 52 2.38 7.08 13.64
CA PHE A 52 3.31 5.97 13.84
C PHE A 52 2.57 4.63 14.02
N PHE A 53 1.59 4.55 14.93
CA PHE A 53 0.83 3.31 15.16
C PHE A 53 -0.05 2.91 13.97
N GLY A 54 -0.61 3.88 13.25
CA GLY A 54 -1.33 3.63 12.00
C GLY A 54 -0.41 3.06 10.92
N LYS A 55 0.80 3.63 10.75
CA LYS A 55 1.83 3.12 9.82
C LYS A 55 2.31 1.72 10.17
N ALA A 56 2.45 1.42 11.46
CA ALA A 56 2.84 0.09 11.95
C ALA A 56 1.71 -0.95 11.82
N GLY A 57 0.48 -0.54 11.51
CA GLY A 57 -0.67 -1.43 11.38
C GLY A 57 -1.20 -1.98 12.72
N ILE A 58 -0.84 -1.35 13.85
CA ILE A 58 -1.30 -1.78 15.18
C ILE A 58 -2.77 -1.41 15.40
N SER A 59 -3.17 -0.22 14.95
CA SER A 59 -4.44 0.39 15.34
C SER A 59 -5.08 1.14 14.17
N LYS A 60 -6.22 0.62 13.70
CA LYS A 60 -7.03 1.28 12.65
C LYS A 60 -7.66 2.58 13.15
N THR A 61 -7.93 2.66 14.45
CA THR A 61 -8.46 3.87 15.09
C THR A 61 -7.43 4.99 15.09
N ASP A 62 -6.15 4.67 15.31
CA ASP A 62 -5.07 5.66 15.25
C ASP A 62 -4.77 6.09 13.82
N GLU A 63 -4.85 5.18 12.85
CA GLU A 63 -4.82 5.55 11.42
C GLU A 63 -5.92 6.58 11.07
N GLN A 64 -7.18 6.31 11.46
CA GLN A 64 -8.28 7.24 11.22
C GLN A 64 -8.05 8.59 11.93
N MET A 65 -7.56 8.56 13.16
CA MET A 65 -7.25 9.76 13.93
C MET A 65 -6.15 10.58 13.27
N ALA A 66 -5.09 9.94 12.79
CA ALA A 66 -3.99 10.57 12.08
C ALA A 66 -4.46 11.23 10.78
N VAL A 67 -5.26 10.51 9.98
CA VAL A 67 -5.85 11.08 8.75
C VAL A 67 -6.74 12.28 9.04
N GLN A 68 -7.58 12.21 10.09
CA GLN A 68 -8.44 13.34 10.48
C GLN A 68 -7.65 14.53 11.02
N ALA A 69 -6.60 14.29 11.79
CA ALA A 69 -5.71 15.34 12.27
C ALA A 69 -4.96 16.02 11.12
N LEU A 70 -4.45 15.23 10.17
CA LEU A 70 -3.81 15.73 8.95
C LEU A 70 -4.79 16.51 8.07
N ALA A 71 -6.03 16.05 7.94
CA ALA A 71 -7.06 16.79 7.19
C ALA A 71 -7.40 18.14 7.84
N ARG A 72 -7.47 18.19 9.17
CA ARG A 72 -7.64 19.45 9.93
C ARG A 72 -6.46 20.40 9.71
N HIS A 73 -5.25 19.88 9.85
CA HIS A 73 -4.05 20.67 9.58
C HIS A 73 -4.01 21.17 8.13
N ALA A 74 -4.33 20.33 7.16
CA ALA A 74 -4.44 20.70 5.76
C ALA A 74 -5.44 21.84 5.53
N MET A 75 -6.58 21.85 6.22
CA MET A 75 -7.55 22.95 6.12
C MET A 75 -7.00 24.29 6.63
N GLU A 76 -6.08 24.28 7.60
CA GLU A 76 -5.45 25.48 8.16
C GLU A 76 -4.35 26.02 7.23
N ILE A 77 -3.46 25.15 6.77
CA ILE A 77 -2.27 25.55 5.99
C ILE A 77 -2.52 25.64 4.48
N ALA A 78 -3.69 25.20 3.98
CA ALA A 78 -3.97 25.13 2.55
C ALA A 78 -3.75 26.49 1.83
N PRO A 79 -2.98 26.51 0.73
CA PRO A 79 -2.69 27.73 0.02
C PRO A 79 -3.95 28.31 -0.64
N LYS A 80 -3.99 29.64 -0.79
CA LYS A 80 -5.15 30.36 -1.36
C LYS A 80 -5.60 29.81 -2.72
N ASN A 81 -4.66 29.37 -3.56
CA ASN A 81 -4.95 28.80 -4.87
C ASN A 81 -5.70 27.47 -4.78
N VAL A 82 -5.32 26.60 -3.85
CA VAL A 82 -6.01 25.32 -3.59
C VAL A 82 -7.39 25.61 -3.02
N ARG A 83 -7.50 26.52 -2.05
CA ARG A 83 -8.78 26.91 -1.45
C ARG A 83 -9.77 27.47 -2.48
N LYS A 84 -9.32 28.40 -3.33
CA LYS A 84 -10.14 28.98 -4.40
C LYS A 84 -10.58 27.95 -5.44
N ALA A 85 -9.65 27.09 -5.87
CA ALA A 85 -9.95 26.06 -6.86
C ALA A 85 -10.88 24.97 -6.32
N ALA A 86 -10.84 24.69 -5.00
CA ALA A 86 -11.68 23.68 -4.39
C ALA A 86 -13.13 24.15 -4.13
N GLY A 87 -13.34 25.45 -3.91
CA GLY A 87 -14.67 26.02 -3.70
C GLY A 87 -15.43 25.32 -2.57
N GLY A 88 -16.68 24.94 -2.83
CA GLY A 88 -17.54 24.22 -1.89
C GLY A 88 -17.05 22.81 -1.52
N GLU A 89 -16.19 22.21 -2.34
CA GLU A 89 -15.64 20.86 -2.12
C GLU A 89 -14.33 20.87 -1.31
N PHE A 90 -13.95 22.02 -0.75
CA PHE A 90 -12.68 22.18 -0.04
C PHE A 90 -12.47 21.17 1.09
N GLY A 91 -13.46 20.99 1.98
CA GLY A 91 -13.33 20.06 3.11
C GLY A 91 -13.15 18.61 2.64
N TRP A 92 -13.90 18.19 1.62
CA TRP A 92 -13.74 16.86 1.03
C TRP A 92 -12.37 16.69 0.37
N CYS A 93 -11.90 17.71 -0.36
CA CYS A 93 -10.57 17.69 -0.98
C CYS A 93 -9.47 17.53 0.07
N MET A 94 -9.53 18.24 1.20
CA MET A 94 -8.52 18.11 2.25
C MET A 94 -8.52 16.71 2.86
N LEU A 95 -9.69 16.11 3.06
CA LEU A 95 -9.79 14.73 3.54
C LEU A 95 -9.18 13.73 2.55
N VAL A 96 -9.46 13.88 1.25
CA VAL A 96 -8.89 13.02 0.21
C VAL A 96 -7.37 13.18 0.15
N LEU A 97 -6.86 14.42 0.14
CA LEU A 97 -5.41 14.66 0.15
C LEU A 97 -4.76 14.05 1.39
N ALA A 98 -5.37 14.18 2.57
CA ALA A 98 -4.86 13.59 3.80
C ALA A 98 -4.85 12.05 3.76
N GLN A 99 -5.90 11.41 3.23
CA GLN A 99 -5.93 9.95 3.05
C GLN A 99 -4.81 9.46 2.15
N PHE A 100 -4.60 10.15 1.01
CA PHE A 100 -3.54 9.79 0.08
C PHE A 100 -2.15 10.08 0.64
N ALA A 101 -1.97 11.21 1.33
CA ALA A 101 -0.71 11.55 1.97
C ALA A 101 -0.35 10.53 3.05
N PHE A 102 -1.32 10.16 3.91
CA PHE A 102 -1.11 9.13 4.91
C PHE A 102 -0.80 7.76 4.29
N ALA A 103 -1.49 7.38 3.21
CA ALA A 103 -1.26 6.12 2.51
C ALA A 103 0.07 6.09 1.72
N GLU A 104 0.67 7.25 1.43
CA GLU A 104 2.01 7.34 0.87
C GLU A 104 3.06 7.31 1.97
N TYR A 105 2.83 8.05 3.06
CA TYR A 105 3.66 8.04 4.28
C TYR A 105 3.78 6.64 4.89
N SER A 106 2.68 5.89 4.98
CA SER A 106 2.66 4.53 5.54
C SER A 106 3.09 3.45 4.54
N ARG A 107 3.41 3.83 3.30
CA ARG A 107 3.78 2.88 2.25
C ARG A 107 5.14 2.25 2.52
N SER A 108 5.22 0.95 2.33
CA SER A 108 6.43 0.16 2.46
C SER A 108 6.51 -0.92 1.38
N ALA A 109 7.62 -1.66 1.39
CA ALA A 109 7.79 -2.82 0.51
C ALA A 109 6.78 -3.95 0.79
N ASP A 110 6.11 -3.96 1.93
CA ASP A 110 5.06 -4.94 2.26
C ASP A 110 3.65 -4.44 1.96
N THR A 111 3.48 -3.15 1.62
CA THR A 111 2.17 -2.63 1.24
C THR A 111 1.65 -3.38 0.02
N SER A 112 0.44 -3.91 0.13
CA SER A 112 -0.29 -4.51 -0.97
C SER A 112 -1.71 -3.96 -1.01
N VAL A 113 -2.25 -3.79 -2.22
CA VAL A 113 -3.60 -3.27 -2.44
C VAL A 113 -4.38 -4.30 -3.21
N THR A 114 -5.65 -4.48 -2.86
CA THR A 114 -6.57 -5.34 -3.61
C THR A 114 -6.59 -4.95 -5.08
N CYS A 115 -6.47 -5.92 -5.98
CA CYS A 115 -6.41 -5.65 -7.40
C CYS A 115 -7.76 -5.09 -7.87
N HIS A 116 -7.76 -3.84 -8.32
CA HIS A 116 -8.95 -3.15 -8.81
C HIS A 116 -9.54 -3.78 -10.10
N SER A 117 -8.73 -4.50 -10.89
CA SER A 117 -9.18 -5.12 -12.14
C SER A 117 -9.98 -6.41 -11.92
N CYS A 118 -9.71 -7.15 -10.85
CA CYS A 118 -10.41 -8.40 -10.53
C CYS A 118 -11.10 -8.37 -9.16
N SER A 119 -11.14 -7.21 -8.50
CA SER A 119 -11.70 -7.02 -7.16
C SER A 119 -11.23 -8.06 -6.13
N GLY A 120 -9.96 -8.47 -6.22
CA GLY A 120 -9.36 -9.46 -5.31
C GLY A 120 -9.51 -10.93 -5.74
N THR A 121 -10.32 -11.24 -6.74
CA THR A 121 -10.58 -12.64 -7.13
C THR A 121 -9.42 -13.32 -7.84
N GLY A 122 -8.46 -12.54 -8.36
CA GLY A 122 -7.36 -13.06 -9.20
C GLY A 122 -7.79 -13.45 -10.62
N LEU A 123 -9.09 -13.40 -10.93
CA LEU A 123 -9.66 -13.85 -12.18
C LEU A 123 -10.48 -12.73 -12.84
N THR A 124 -10.46 -12.68 -14.17
CA THR A 124 -11.25 -11.75 -14.97
C THR A 124 -12.08 -12.52 -15.99
N PRO A 125 -13.38 -12.21 -16.16
CA PRO A 125 -14.22 -12.89 -17.12
C PRO A 125 -13.79 -12.55 -18.55
N ARG A 126 -13.52 -13.56 -19.37
CA ARG A 126 -13.24 -13.39 -20.80
C ARG A 126 -14.28 -14.14 -21.61
N LYS A 127 -14.85 -13.47 -22.62
CA LYS A 127 -15.72 -14.11 -23.60
C LYS A 127 -14.85 -14.91 -24.57
N GLN A 128 -15.10 -16.20 -24.68
CA GLN A 128 -14.51 -17.06 -25.68
C GLN A 128 -15.62 -17.67 -26.53
N VAL A 129 -15.44 -17.60 -27.85
CA VAL A 129 -16.33 -18.29 -28.80
C VAL A 129 -15.80 -19.71 -28.95
N ILE A 130 -16.63 -20.68 -28.59
CA ILE A 130 -16.30 -22.10 -28.71
C ILE A 130 -17.27 -22.71 -29.73
N ARG A 131 -16.74 -23.53 -30.64
CA ARG A 131 -17.56 -24.35 -31.53
C ARG A 131 -17.97 -25.62 -30.82
N LYS A 132 -19.27 -25.79 -30.59
CA LYS A 132 -19.85 -27.01 -30.04
C LYS A 132 -20.49 -27.80 -31.18
N VAL A 133 -20.21 -29.10 -31.24
CA VAL A 133 -20.88 -30.02 -32.16
C VAL A 133 -22.06 -30.65 -31.44
N SER A 134 -23.23 -30.55 -32.05
CA SER A 134 -24.43 -31.26 -31.61
C SER A 134 -24.89 -32.21 -32.71
N TYR A 135 -25.66 -33.24 -32.33
CA TYR A 135 -26.26 -34.20 -33.24
C TYR A 135 -27.78 -34.14 -33.10
N PRO A 136 -28.45 -33.14 -33.72
CA PRO A 136 -29.88 -32.92 -33.53
C PRO A 136 -30.72 -34.16 -33.87
N TRP A 137 -30.24 -34.99 -34.80
CA TRP A 137 -30.95 -36.18 -35.31
C TRP A 137 -30.24 -37.50 -34.92
N GLY A 138 -29.40 -37.47 -33.88
CA GLY A 138 -28.62 -38.62 -33.42
C GLY A 138 -27.26 -38.78 -34.12
N LYS A 139 -26.42 -39.69 -33.60
CA LYS A 139 -25.08 -39.95 -34.16
C LYS A 139 -25.20 -40.54 -35.57
N ALA A 140 -24.19 -40.25 -36.41
CA ALA A 140 -24.13 -40.80 -37.76
C ALA A 140 -24.16 -42.36 -37.72
N PRO A 141 -25.05 -43.01 -38.49
CA PRO A 141 -25.08 -44.46 -38.59
C PRO A 141 -23.81 -45.00 -39.26
N TYR A 142 -23.40 -46.23 -38.92
CA TYR A 142 -22.09 -46.78 -39.31
C TYR A 142 -21.85 -46.77 -40.84
N TRP A 143 -22.89 -46.97 -41.64
CA TRP A 143 -22.80 -47.02 -43.10
C TRP A 143 -22.47 -45.67 -43.74
N ALA A 144 -22.71 -44.55 -43.04
CA ALA A 144 -22.41 -43.20 -43.53
C ALA A 144 -20.91 -43.03 -43.84
N SER A 145 -20.04 -43.73 -43.10
CA SER A 145 -18.58 -43.75 -43.35
C SER A 145 -18.18 -44.47 -44.64
N ARG A 146 -19.06 -45.31 -45.21
CA ARG A 146 -18.79 -46.15 -46.39
C ARG A 146 -19.53 -45.66 -47.64
N SER A 147 -20.31 -44.59 -47.52
CA SER A 147 -21.10 -44.04 -48.61
C SER A 147 -20.31 -42.99 -49.40
N ARG A 148 -20.57 -42.88 -50.71
CA ARG A 148 -20.03 -41.79 -51.56
C ARG A 148 -20.93 -40.56 -51.60
N ALA A 149 -22.20 -40.68 -51.19
CA ALA A 149 -23.21 -39.63 -51.32
C ALA A 149 -23.34 -38.76 -50.05
N VAL A 150 -23.10 -39.34 -48.88
CA VAL A 150 -23.28 -38.71 -47.56
C VAL A 150 -22.08 -39.05 -46.66
N ARG A 151 -21.69 -38.13 -45.79
CA ARG A 151 -20.57 -38.27 -44.85
C ARG A 151 -21.08 -38.22 -43.40
N PRO A 152 -20.35 -38.83 -42.43
CA PRO A 152 -20.69 -38.69 -41.01
C PRO A 152 -20.80 -37.23 -40.51
N SER A 153 -20.06 -36.31 -41.14
CA SER A 153 -20.14 -34.86 -40.86
C SER A 153 -21.50 -34.23 -41.17
N ASP A 154 -22.31 -34.84 -42.04
CA ASP A 154 -23.64 -34.30 -42.39
C ASP A 154 -24.65 -34.43 -41.23
N TRP A 155 -24.33 -35.25 -40.22
CA TRP A 155 -25.07 -35.34 -38.95
C TRP A 155 -24.59 -34.34 -37.90
N GLU A 156 -23.46 -33.66 -38.12
CA GLU A 156 -22.89 -32.68 -37.19
C GLU A 156 -23.49 -31.30 -37.42
N LYS A 157 -24.14 -30.76 -36.38
CA LYS A 157 -24.52 -29.34 -36.36
C LYS A 157 -23.53 -28.56 -35.51
N TRP A 158 -22.71 -27.78 -36.18
CA TRP A 158 -21.76 -26.85 -35.57
C TRP A 158 -22.49 -25.59 -35.10
N THR A 159 -22.44 -25.30 -33.80
CA THR A 159 -22.96 -24.07 -33.22
C THR A 159 -21.86 -23.31 -32.52
N GLU A 160 -21.82 -22.00 -32.73
CA GLU A 160 -20.90 -21.10 -32.03
C GLU A 160 -21.59 -20.66 -30.73
N VAL A 161 -21.02 -21.07 -29.61
CA VAL A 161 -21.50 -20.71 -28.28
C VAL A 161 -20.49 -19.78 -27.65
N THR A 162 -20.95 -18.58 -27.27
CA THR A 162 -20.12 -17.66 -26.50
C THR A 162 -20.17 -18.07 -25.03
N GLU A 163 -19.04 -18.50 -24.49
CA GLU A 163 -18.90 -18.88 -23.09
C GLU A 163 -18.07 -17.82 -22.36
N VAL A 164 -18.45 -17.50 -21.13
CA VAL A 164 -17.70 -16.59 -20.26
C VAL A 164 -16.83 -17.46 -19.35
N VAL A 165 -15.53 -17.48 -19.62
CA VAL A 165 -14.58 -18.30 -18.87
C VAL A 165 -13.75 -17.39 -17.96
N PRO A 166 -13.51 -17.77 -16.69
CA PRO A 166 -12.59 -17.04 -15.83
C PRO A 166 -11.15 -17.23 -16.33
N VAL A 167 -10.47 -16.13 -16.62
CA VAL A 167 -9.06 -16.12 -17.02
C VAL A 167 -8.23 -15.46 -15.93
N VAL A 168 -6.98 -15.89 -15.75
CA VAL A 168 -6.04 -15.23 -14.82
C VAL A 168 -5.97 -13.74 -15.13
N CYS A 169 -6.16 -12.92 -14.09
CA CYS A 169 -6.08 -11.48 -14.23
C CYS A 169 -4.66 -11.06 -14.65
N ASP A 170 -4.54 -10.36 -15.77
CA ASP A 170 -3.24 -9.92 -16.32
C ASP A 170 -2.49 -8.97 -15.38
N VAL A 171 -3.22 -8.17 -14.59
CA VAL A 171 -2.65 -7.14 -13.71
C VAL A 171 -2.01 -7.75 -12.46
N CYS A 172 -2.74 -8.59 -11.74
CA CYS A 172 -2.22 -9.23 -10.51
C CYS A 172 -1.62 -10.62 -10.75
N LYS A 173 -1.70 -11.15 -11.98
CA LYS A 173 -1.24 -12.49 -12.35
C LYS A 173 -1.83 -13.57 -11.44
N GLY A 174 -3.12 -13.47 -11.13
CA GLY A 174 -3.82 -14.44 -10.29
C GLY A 174 -3.71 -14.20 -8.78
N LYS A 175 -2.89 -13.25 -8.32
CA LYS A 175 -2.66 -13.04 -6.87
C LYS A 175 -3.81 -12.35 -6.14
N GLY A 176 -4.74 -11.72 -6.86
CA GLY A 176 -5.79 -10.88 -6.26
C GLY A 176 -5.29 -9.56 -5.66
N VAL A 177 -3.98 -9.41 -5.43
CA VAL A 177 -3.36 -8.21 -4.85
C VAL A 177 -2.24 -7.66 -5.73
N ILE A 178 -2.02 -6.35 -5.64
CA ILE A 178 -0.94 -5.60 -6.28
C ILE A 178 0.02 -5.16 -5.17
N SER A 179 1.25 -5.68 -5.21
CA SER A 179 2.29 -5.31 -4.25
C SER A 179 2.98 -4.02 -4.67
N ALA A 180 3.24 -3.14 -3.70
CA ALA A 180 4.09 -1.97 -3.88
C ALA A 180 5.58 -2.33 -3.96
N ARG A 181 5.96 -3.56 -3.57
CA ARG A 181 7.35 -4.03 -3.56
C ARG A 181 8.01 -3.82 -4.93
N CYS A 182 9.14 -3.10 -4.93
CA CYS A 182 9.93 -2.94 -6.13
C CYS A 182 10.52 -4.30 -6.55
N ARG A 183 10.76 -4.45 -7.85
CA ARG A 183 11.39 -5.64 -8.43
C ARG A 183 12.84 -5.88 -7.96
N CYS A 184 13.46 -4.95 -7.24
CA CYS A 184 14.71 -5.22 -6.50
C CYS A 184 14.48 -6.06 -5.22
N GLY A 185 13.25 -6.53 -4.96
CA GLY A 185 12.91 -7.32 -3.79
C GLY A 185 12.67 -6.48 -2.54
N GLY A 186 12.42 -5.18 -2.67
CA GLY A 186 12.23 -4.29 -1.51
C GLY A 186 13.50 -3.63 -0.99
N LYS A 187 14.68 -4.02 -1.48
CA LYS A 187 15.98 -3.60 -0.90
C LYS A 187 16.38 -2.16 -1.20
N GLY A 188 15.81 -1.54 -2.22
CA GLY A 188 16.24 -0.21 -2.68
C GLY A 188 17.55 -0.19 -3.46
N GLU A 189 18.28 -1.31 -3.50
CA GLU A 189 19.60 -1.42 -4.17
C GLU A 189 19.66 -2.60 -5.13
N VAL A 190 20.58 -2.53 -6.09
CA VAL A 190 20.85 -3.56 -7.10
C VAL A 190 22.35 -3.74 -7.23
N LEU A 191 22.81 -4.98 -7.46
CA LEU A 191 24.22 -5.28 -7.68
C LEU A 191 24.77 -4.50 -8.89
N ASP A 192 25.81 -3.71 -8.66
CA ASP A 192 26.58 -3.09 -9.72
C ASP A 192 27.54 -4.13 -10.30
N ARG A 193 27.13 -4.75 -11.40
CA ARG A 193 27.90 -5.80 -12.08
C ARG A 193 29.29 -5.32 -12.50
N LYS A 194 29.42 -4.06 -12.90
CA LYS A 194 30.69 -3.49 -13.39
C LYS A 194 31.66 -3.28 -12.22
N ALA A 195 31.21 -2.57 -11.19
CA ALA A 195 32.04 -2.34 -10.00
C ALA A 195 32.35 -3.66 -9.26
N THR A 196 31.42 -4.61 -9.26
CA THR A 196 31.63 -5.94 -8.69
C THR A 196 32.70 -6.72 -9.46
N SER A 197 32.70 -6.69 -10.79
CA SER A 197 33.74 -7.35 -11.60
C SER A 197 35.12 -6.72 -11.43
N GLU A 198 35.19 -5.39 -11.27
CA GLU A 198 36.46 -4.66 -11.12
C GLU A 198 37.09 -4.88 -9.74
N ARG A 199 36.29 -4.97 -8.68
CA ARG A 199 36.77 -5.08 -7.29
C ARG A 199 36.82 -6.52 -6.78
N GLY A 200 36.20 -7.47 -7.46
CA GLY A 200 36.09 -8.87 -7.02
C GLY A 200 35.19 -9.08 -5.80
N VAL A 201 34.50 -8.04 -5.33
CA VAL A 201 33.57 -8.06 -4.18
C VAL A 201 32.22 -7.46 -4.57
N PRO A 202 31.09 -7.94 -4.03
CA PRO A 202 29.76 -7.39 -4.34
C PRO A 202 29.67 -5.90 -4.01
N VAL A 203 29.48 -5.08 -5.04
CA VAL A 203 29.20 -3.64 -4.90
C VAL A 203 27.74 -3.40 -5.27
N PHE A 204 27.00 -2.70 -4.44
CA PHE A 204 25.60 -2.35 -4.68
C PHE A 204 25.48 -0.88 -5.09
N LYS A 205 24.54 -0.61 -6.00
CA LYS A 205 24.12 0.74 -6.38
C LYS A 205 22.64 0.93 -6.11
N ILE A 206 22.23 2.19 -6.01
CA ILE A 206 20.83 2.56 -5.83
C ILE A 206 19.99 2.00 -6.98
N CYS A 207 18.84 1.41 -6.65
CA CYS A 207 17.92 0.88 -7.63
C CYS A 207 17.25 2.03 -8.39
N GLU A 208 17.56 2.15 -9.68
CA GLU A 208 17.00 3.19 -10.57
C GLU A 208 15.47 3.13 -10.70
N ARG A 209 14.84 1.97 -10.46
CA ARG A 209 13.38 1.82 -10.57
C ARG A 209 12.60 2.45 -9.43
N CYS A 210 13.12 2.36 -8.21
CA CYS A 210 12.48 2.90 -7.02
C CYS A 210 13.27 4.05 -6.39
N SER A 211 14.34 4.49 -7.04
CA SER A 211 15.26 5.54 -6.57
C SER A 211 15.72 5.32 -5.12
N GLY A 212 15.93 4.07 -4.73
CA GLY A 212 16.33 3.72 -3.36
C GLY A 212 15.19 3.37 -2.40
N ASN A 213 13.93 3.68 -2.72
CA ASN A 213 12.82 3.50 -1.78
C ASN A 213 12.46 2.03 -1.52
N GLY A 214 12.82 1.12 -2.42
CA GLY A 214 12.44 -0.30 -2.31
C GLY A 214 10.98 -0.61 -2.68
N PHE A 215 10.12 0.39 -2.86
CA PHE A 215 8.73 0.26 -3.29
C PHE A 215 8.33 1.33 -4.31
N SER A 216 7.20 1.13 -5.00
CA SER A 216 6.62 2.09 -5.93
C SER A 216 5.79 3.14 -5.19
N THR A 217 6.01 4.41 -5.49
CA THR A 217 5.20 5.52 -4.99
C THR A 217 3.83 5.58 -5.65
N VAL A 218 2.84 6.17 -4.98
CA VAL A 218 1.54 6.46 -5.63
C VAL A 218 1.71 7.66 -6.56
N PRO A 219 1.37 7.52 -7.85
CA PRO A 219 1.37 8.68 -8.74
C PRO A 219 0.36 9.72 -8.27
N SER A 220 0.78 10.99 -8.18
CA SER A 220 -0.12 12.12 -7.88
C SER A 220 -1.30 12.23 -8.86
N THR A 221 -1.15 11.65 -10.05
CA THR A 221 -2.21 11.58 -11.07
C THR A 221 -3.40 10.72 -10.63
N THR A 222 -3.20 9.74 -9.76
CA THR A 222 -4.28 8.96 -9.15
C THR A 222 -5.16 9.86 -8.30
N VAL A 223 -4.54 10.70 -7.46
CA VAL A 223 -5.25 11.67 -6.62
C VAL A 223 -5.95 12.71 -7.47
N TYR A 224 -5.28 13.24 -8.49
CA TYR A 224 -5.88 14.16 -9.45
C TYR A 224 -7.17 13.61 -10.07
N LYS A 225 -7.16 12.35 -10.53
CA LYS A 225 -8.35 11.70 -11.11
C LYS A 225 -9.50 11.57 -10.12
N VAL A 226 -9.21 11.39 -8.83
CA VAL A 226 -10.24 11.34 -7.78
C VAL A 226 -10.83 12.73 -7.56
N VAL A 227 -9.98 13.76 -7.44
CA VAL A 227 -10.40 15.15 -7.24
C VAL A 227 -11.19 15.68 -8.45
N LEU A 228 -10.78 15.31 -9.67
CA LEU A 228 -11.45 15.71 -10.92
C LEU A 228 -12.91 15.26 -10.99
N LYS A 229 -13.30 14.18 -10.30
CA LYS A 229 -14.70 13.73 -10.25
C LYS A 229 -15.62 14.72 -9.57
N ARG A 230 -15.10 15.55 -8.66
CA ARG A 230 -15.86 16.58 -7.93
C ARG A 230 -15.57 18.00 -8.41
N ILE A 231 -14.37 18.23 -8.96
CA ILE A 231 -13.96 19.51 -9.54
C ILE A 231 -13.56 19.29 -11.00
N PRO A 232 -14.52 19.15 -11.94
CA PRO A 232 -14.22 18.89 -13.34
C PRO A 232 -13.42 20.02 -14.02
N GLU A 233 -13.55 21.25 -13.52
CA GLU A 233 -12.86 22.44 -14.04
C GLU A 233 -11.37 22.50 -13.62
N LEU A 234 -10.91 21.59 -12.75
CA LEU A 234 -9.54 21.61 -12.25
C LEU A 234 -8.55 21.18 -13.34
N HIS A 235 -7.90 22.17 -13.96
CA HIS A 235 -6.92 21.93 -15.00
C HIS A 235 -5.62 21.27 -14.47
N VAL A 236 -5.03 20.37 -15.25
CA VAL A 236 -3.79 19.62 -14.92
C VAL A 236 -2.63 20.54 -14.52
N ARG A 237 -2.48 21.69 -15.18
CA ARG A 237 -1.43 22.68 -14.82
C ARG A 237 -1.65 23.26 -13.42
N THR A 238 -2.89 23.56 -13.05
CA THR A 238 -3.24 24.07 -11.72
C THR A 238 -2.96 23.03 -10.65
N TRP A 239 -3.30 21.76 -10.94
CA TRP A 239 -2.96 20.62 -10.10
C TRP A 239 -1.45 20.52 -9.87
N THR A 240 -0.67 20.43 -10.95
CA THR A 240 0.77 20.18 -10.89
C THR A 240 1.53 21.30 -10.19
N ARG A 241 1.10 22.56 -10.35
CA ARG A 241 1.77 23.73 -9.75
C ARG A 241 1.38 24.02 -8.30
N ASN A 242 0.14 23.73 -7.90
CA ASN A 242 -0.37 24.14 -6.58
C ASN A 242 -0.77 22.95 -5.70
N TRP A 243 -1.50 21.98 -6.25
CA TRP A 243 -2.06 20.87 -5.47
C TRP A 243 -1.06 19.77 -5.21
N LYS A 244 -0.24 19.41 -6.21
CA LYS A 244 0.78 18.38 -6.04
C LYS A 244 1.82 18.76 -4.97
N PRO A 245 2.45 19.96 -5.01
CA PRO A 245 3.40 20.33 -3.96
C PRO A 245 2.75 20.39 -2.57
N PHE A 246 1.46 20.78 -2.51
CA PHE A 246 0.72 20.76 -1.26
C PHE A 246 0.51 19.32 -0.76
N LEU A 247 0.11 18.38 -1.62
CA LEU A 247 0.02 16.95 -1.27
C LEU A 247 1.37 16.41 -0.78
N ASP A 248 2.46 16.70 -1.50
CA ASP A 248 3.80 16.26 -1.12
C ASP A 248 4.18 16.83 0.27
N SER A 249 3.84 18.09 0.55
CA SER A 249 4.07 18.70 1.87
C SER A 249 3.27 18.04 3.02
N LEU A 250 2.08 17.48 2.73
CA LEU A 250 1.31 16.75 3.75
C LEU A 250 1.99 15.43 4.14
N VAL A 251 2.69 14.78 3.19
CA VAL A 251 3.50 13.58 3.47
C VAL A 251 4.68 13.95 4.38
N ASP A 252 5.35 15.07 4.09
CA ASP A 252 6.46 15.56 4.90
C ASP A 252 6.03 15.89 6.33
N ILE A 253 4.82 16.43 6.51
CA ILE A 253 4.24 16.72 7.82
C ILE A 253 4.03 15.42 8.62
N CYS A 254 3.54 14.34 8.01
CA CYS A 254 3.46 13.05 8.69
C CYS A 254 4.83 12.59 9.23
N HIS A 255 5.88 12.69 8.41
CA HIS A 255 7.25 12.33 8.84
C HIS A 255 7.80 13.30 9.91
N GLN A 256 7.47 14.58 9.83
CA GLN A 256 7.87 15.54 10.86
C GLN A 256 7.23 15.22 12.22
N GLU A 257 5.95 14.86 12.21
CA GLU A 257 5.18 14.58 13.41
C GLU A 257 5.58 13.22 14.02
N GLU A 258 5.84 12.21 13.19
CA GLU A 258 6.46 10.94 13.64
C GLU A 258 7.79 11.21 14.37
N ARG A 259 8.65 12.09 13.82
CA ARG A 259 9.91 12.47 14.47
C ARG A 259 9.72 13.20 15.80
N LYS A 260 8.74 14.10 15.90
CA LYS A 260 8.41 14.78 17.16
C LYS A 260 7.95 13.79 18.21
N ALA A 261 7.08 12.85 17.84
CA ALA A 261 6.62 11.78 18.73
C ALA A 261 7.79 10.88 19.19
N ASP A 262 8.72 10.54 18.29
CA ASP A 262 9.92 9.76 18.64
C ASP A 262 10.82 10.52 19.62
N ILE A 263 11.07 11.81 19.41
CA ILE A 263 11.84 12.64 20.35
C ILE A 263 11.13 12.72 21.71
N ALA A 264 9.82 12.97 21.72
CA ALA A 264 9.06 13.06 22.96
C ALA A 264 9.06 11.72 23.72
N PHE A 265 8.96 10.60 23.01
CA PHE A 265 9.06 9.25 23.60
C PHE A 265 10.47 8.95 24.13
N GLN A 266 11.50 9.34 23.38
CA GLN A 266 12.89 9.18 23.81
C GLN A 266 13.16 9.98 25.09
N ASN A 267 12.69 11.22 25.15
CA ASN A 267 12.84 12.05 26.35
C ASN A 267 12.15 11.41 27.56
N VAL A 268 10.91 10.92 27.41
CA VAL A 268 10.21 10.25 28.53
C VAL A 268 10.91 8.97 28.98
N THR A 269 11.50 8.24 28.04
CA THR A 269 12.23 6.99 28.34
C THR A 269 13.69 7.19 28.74
N SER A 270 14.25 8.39 28.56
CA SER A 270 15.62 8.75 28.98
C SER A 270 15.67 9.39 30.36
N PHE A 271 14.57 9.92 30.89
CA PHE A 271 14.52 10.47 32.26
C PHE A 271 14.84 9.45 33.38
N GLY A 272 15.13 8.19 33.04
CA GLY A 272 15.75 7.23 33.96
C GLY A 272 17.27 7.40 34.13
N ASP A 273 17.95 8.12 33.24
CA ASP A 273 19.42 8.25 33.22
C ASP A 273 19.94 9.55 33.86
N ASP A 274 19.07 10.57 34.05
CA ASP A 274 19.45 11.92 34.51
C ASP A 274 19.37 12.12 36.04
N VAL A 275 19.14 11.04 36.81
CA VAL A 275 19.14 11.07 38.29
C VAL A 275 20.28 10.20 38.82
N ASN A 276 21.52 10.61 38.54
CA ASN A 276 22.72 10.15 39.24
C ASN A 276 23.75 11.29 39.30
#